data_AF-A0A3B1BKC6-F1
#
_entry.id   AF-A0A3B1BKC6-F1
#
_cell.length_a   1.000
_cell.length_b   1.000
_cell.length_c   1.000
_cell.angle_alpha   90.00
_cell.angle_beta   90.00
_cell.angle_gamma   90.00
#
_symmetry.space_group_name_H-M   'P 1'
#
loop_
_entity.id
_entity.type
_entity.pdbx_description
1 polymer ?
#
loop_
_entity_poly.entity_id
_entity_poly.type
_entity_poly.pdbx_seq_one_letter_code
_entity_poly.pdbx_strand_id
1 'polypeptide(L)'
;MSLVLAVFGISNIIFLLAIVSQWRNLRGWTGKTVVFTGILVFPLLWGTIVASHNLEVGKETGFCAKCHVMTPYVDSLKVDDDEPLSAVHYQNNWVPKKYACYACHTQYTVFGPVKAKLSGLKHLYIYYFTDPPEKLKLYAPYENRECLRCHGPSKKFLEHKKHKRPKGLLRKIMNGDKSCMARGCHELGHLLASDLEDDEDDF
;
A
#
# COMPACT_ATOMS: atom_id res chain seq x y z
N MET A 1 -1.85 -8.66 -18.40
CA MET A 1 -3.13 -8.47 -17.68
C MET A 1 -3.99 -7.37 -18.31
N SER A 2 -3.45 -6.18 -18.58
CA SER A 2 -4.22 -5.04 -19.13
C SER A 2 -4.90 -5.28 -20.47
N LEU A 3 -4.27 -6.04 -21.40
CA LEU A 3 -4.87 -6.39 -22.69
C LEU A 3 -6.08 -7.32 -22.53
N VAL A 4 -5.98 -8.34 -21.67
CA VAL A 4 -7.08 -9.26 -21.36
C VAL A 4 -8.24 -8.46 -20.77
N LEU A 5 -7.93 -7.53 -19.86
CA LEU A 5 -8.96 -6.69 -19.28
C LEU A 5 -9.64 -5.80 -20.34
N ALA A 6 -8.89 -5.18 -21.25
CA ALA A 6 -9.45 -4.39 -22.33
C ALA A 6 -10.37 -5.22 -23.25
N VAL A 7 -9.96 -6.44 -23.60
CA VAL A 7 -10.75 -7.34 -24.46
C VAL A 7 -12.07 -7.74 -23.79
N PHE A 8 -12.05 -8.07 -22.50
CA PHE A 8 -13.27 -8.39 -21.75
C PHE A 8 -14.19 -7.17 -21.56
N GLY A 9 -13.62 -5.97 -21.41
CA GLY A 9 -14.39 -4.73 -21.39
C GLY A 9 -15.08 -4.44 -22.73
N ILE A 10 -14.36 -4.61 -23.85
CA ILE A 10 -14.91 -4.43 -25.20
C ILE A 10 -15.99 -5.47 -25.48
N SER A 11 -15.76 -6.75 -25.12
CA SER A 11 -16.77 -7.79 -25.30
C SER A 11 -18.03 -7.55 -24.47
N ASN A 12 -17.89 -6.97 -23.26
CA ASN A 12 -19.01 -6.53 -22.43
C ASN A 12 -19.83 -5.43 -23.12
N ILE A 13 -19.18 -4.42 -23.67
CA ILE A 13 -19.87 -3.34 -24.41
C ILE A 13 -20.59 -3.91 -25.64
N ILE A 14 -19.94 -4.76 -26.44
CA ILE A 14 -20.54 -5.39 -27.62
C ILE A 14 -21.74 -6.24 -27.22
N PHE A 15 -21.64 -7.00 -26.13
CA PHE A 15 -22.72 -7.85 -25.64
C PHE A 15 -23.92 -7.03 -25.14
N LEU A 16 -23.69 -5.93 -24.42
CA LEU A 16 -24.73 -5.00 -24.01
C LEU A 16 -25.40 -4.32 -25.23
N LEU A 17 -24.62 -3.91 -26.23
CA LEU A 17 -25.15 -3.34 -27.47
C LEU A 17 -26.01 -4.35 -28.26
N ALA A 18 -25.59 -5.62 -28.30
CA ALA A 18 -26.36 -6.69 -28.91
C ALA A 18 -27.69 -6.94 -28.19
N ILE A 19 -27.70 -6.91 -26.85
CA ILE A 19 -28.92 -7.00 -26.03
C ILE A 19 -29.89 -5.85 -26.36
N VAL A 20 -29.38 -4.61 -26.40
CA VAL A 20 -30.20 -3.42 -26.71
C VAL A 20 -30.76 -3.51 -28.13
N SER A 21 -29.94 -3.91 -29.11
CA SER A 21 -30.36 -4.08 -30.51
C SER A 21 -31.43 -5.16 -30.70
N GLN A 22 -31.46 -6.18 -29.85
CA GLN A 22 -32.37 -7.32 -29.96
C GLN A 22 -33.52 -7.30 -28.94
N TRP A 23 -33.71 -6.19 -28.21
CA TRP A 23 -34.68 -6.09 -27.12
C TRP A 23 -36.11 -6.50 -27.53
N ARG A 24 -36.56 -6.16 -28.74
CA ARG A 24 -37.88 -6.56 -29.24
C ARG A 24 -38.06 -8.09 -29.35
N ASN A 25 -36.99 -8.82 -29.66
CA ASN A 25 -37.01 -10.28 -29.82
C ASN A 25 -36.79 -11.01 -28.48
N LEU A 26 -36.23 -10.35 -27.47
CA LEU A 26 -35.92 -10.90 -26.15
C LEU A 26 -37.08 -10.78 -25.15
N ARG A 27 -38.33 -10.65 -25.63
CA ARG A 27 -39.51 -10.39 -24.78
C ARG A 27 -40.05 -11.63 -24.04
N GLY A 28 -39.67 -12.84 -24.48
CA GLY A 28 -40.02 -14.10 -23.83
C GLY A 28 -39.27 -14.33 -22.50
N TRP A 29 -39.68 -15.33 -21.72
CA TRP A 29 -39.08 -15.61 -20.40
C TRP A 29 -37.57 -15.86 -20.46
N THR A 30 -37.11 -16.63 -21.46
CA THR A 30 -35.68 -16.87 -21.73
C THR A 30 -34.93 -15.59 -22.14
N GLY A 31 -35.57 -14.69 -22.88
CA GLY A 31 -34.96 -13.42 -23.23
C GLY A 31 -34.80 -12.52 -22.01
N LYS A 32 -35.80 -12.48 -21.13
CA LYS A 32 -35.73 -11.73 -19.86
C LYS A 32 -34.63 -12.24 -18.94
N THR A 33 -34.41 -13.56 -18.83
CA THR A 33 -33.31 -14.10 -18.02
C THR A 33 -31.95 -13.79 -18.61
N VAL A 34 -31.78 -13.90 -19.94
CA VAL A 34 -30.53 -13.53 -20.63
C VAL A 34 -30.22 -12.03 -20.47
N VAL A 35 -31.22 -11.16 -20.60
CA VAL A 35 -31.07 -9.71 -20.39
C VAL A 35 -30.72 -9.41 -18.94
N PHE A 36 -31.40 -10.04 -17.98
CA PHE A 36 -31.12 -9.85 -16.56
C PHE A 36 -29.71 -10.29 -16.20
N THR A 37 -29.31 -11.50 -16.58
CA THR A 37 -27.95 -12.00 -16.35
C THR A 37 -26.91 -11.16 -17.07
N GLY A 38 -27.20 -10.73 -18.30
CA GLY A 38 -26.28 -9.97 -19.12
C GLY A 38 -26.05 -8.54 -18.67
N ILE A 39 -27.07 -7.88 -18.12
CA ILE A 39 -26.97 -6.50 -17.61
C ILE A 39 -26.53 -6.47 -16.15
N LEU A 40 -26.91 -7.46 -15.33
CA LEU A 40 -26.61 -7.45 -13.90
C LEU A 40 -25.35 -8.23 -13.56
N VAL A 41 -25.27 -9.50 -13.95
CA VAL A 41 -24.19 -10.41 -13.52
C VAL A 41 -22.89 -10.07 -14.24
N PHE A 42 -22.95 -9.87 -15.55
CA PHE A 42 -21.74 -9.70 -16.35
C PHE A 42 -20.99 -8.38 -16.03
N PRO A 43 -21.63 -7.19 -15.94
CA PRO A 43 -20.96 -5.95 -15.53
C PRO A 43 -20.50 -5.98 -14.08
N LEU A 44 -21.23 -6.64 -13.18
CA LEU A 44 -20.84 -6.77 -11.79
C LEU A 44 -19.56 -7.61 -11.65
N LEU A 45 -19.49 -8.78 -12.29
CA LEU A 45 -18.29 -9.62 -12.30
C LEU A 45 -17.10 -8.90 -12.95
N TRP A 46 -17.34 -8.22 -14.07
CA TRP A 46 -16.32 -7.44 -14.73
C TRP A 46 -15.78 -6.32 -13.83
N GLY A 47 -16.69 -5.55 -13.21
CA GLY A 47 -16.37 -4.48 -12.29
C GLY A 47 -15.57 -4.96 -11.08
N THR A 48 -15.90 -6.13 -10.49
CA THR A 48 -15.15 -6.68 -9.35
C THR A 48 -13.75 -7.13 -9.74
N ILE A 49 -13.56 -7.73 -10.91
CA ILE A 49 -12.24 -8.13 -11.43
C ILE A 49 -11.36 -6.90 -11.64
N VAL A 50 -11.88 -5.88 -12.34
CA VAL A 50 -11.16 -4.63 -12.61
C VAL A 50 -10.85 -3.89 -11.32
N ALA A 51 -11.81 -3.77 -10.40
CA ALA A 51 -11.61 -3.14 -9.11
C ALA A 51 -10.53 -3.86 -8.30
N SER A 52 -10.57 -5.20 -8.25
CA SER A 52 -9.57 -6.01 -7.55
C SER A 52 -8.16 -5.81 -8.12
N HIS A 53 -8.04 -5.79 -9.45
CA HIS A 53 -6.78 -5.52 -10.14
C HIS A 53 -6.25 -4.12 -9.81
N ASN A 54 -7.08 -3.08 -9.87
CA ASN A 54 -6.67 -1.72 -9.56
C ASN A 54 -6.30 -1.54 -8.09
N LEU A 55 -7.01 -2.22 -7.18
CA LEU A 55 -6.65 -2.26 -5.77
C LEU A 55 -5.31 -2.95 -5.54
N GLU A 56 -4.95 -3.95 -6.35
CA GLU A 56 -3.64 -4.61 -6.30
C GLU A 56 -2.52 -3.71 -6.83
N VAL A 57 -2.72 -3.08 -7.99
CA VAL A 57 -1.77 -2.10 -8.56
C VAL A 57 -1.53 -0.94 -7.60
N GLY A 58 -2.57 -0.47 -6.89
CA GLY A 58 -2.45 0.59 -5.90
C GLY A 58 -1.65 0.20 -4.64
N LYS A 59 -1.06 -1.00 -4.57
CA LYS A 59 -0.10 -1.41 -3.52
C LYS A 59 1.34 -1.33 -4.02
N GLU A 60 1.54 -1.16 -5.31
CA GLU A 60 2.86 -1.24 -5.92
C GLU A 60 3.68 0.02 -5.62
N THR A 61 4.98 -0.14 -5.36
CA THR A 61 5.94 0.96 -5.22
C THR A 61 5.90 1.89 -6.44
N GLY A 62 5.77 1.30 -7.63
CA GLY A 62 5.65 2.05 -8.88
C GLY A 62 4.34 2.83 -9.03
N PHE A 63 3.29 2.50 -8.28
CA PHE A 63 2.08 3.34 -8.21
C PHE A 63 2.33 4.56 -7.32
N CYS A 64 2.92 4.36 -6.14
CA CYS A 64 3.28 5.46 -5.23
C CYS A 64 4.25 6.46 -5.88
N ALA A 65 5.21 5.96 -6.66
CA ALA A 65 6.19 6.78 -7.38
C ALA A 65 5.62 7.66 -8.51
N LYS A 66 4.34 7.51 -8.86
CA LYS A 66 3.70 8.38 -9.86
C LYS A 66 3.29 9.74 -9.32
N CYS A 67 3.21 9.89 -8.00
CA CYS A 67 2.93 11.17 -7.36
C CYS A 67 4.23 11.90 -7.09
N HIS A 68 4.43 13.10 -7.65
CA HIS A 68 5.67 13.86 -7.48
C HIS A 68 6.01 14.14 -6.01
N VAL A 69 5.00 14.36 -5.15
CA VAL A 69 5.16 14.55 -3.70
C VAL A 69 5.80 13.35 -2.99
N MET A 70 5.79 12.17 -3.61
CA MET A 70 6.40 10.96 -3.06
C MET A 70 7.84 10.74 -3.55
N THR A 71 8.35 11.54 -4.50
CA THR A 71 9.68 11.36 -5.09
C THR A 71 10.78 11.25 -4.02
N PRO A 72 10.88 12.16 -3.02
CA PRO A 72 11.92 12.06 -1.99
C PRO A 72 11.89 10.73 -1.23
N TYR A 73 10.69 10.22 -0.92
CA TYR A 73 10.50 8.95 -0.22
C TYR A 73 10.83 7.72 -1.07
N VAL A 74 10.66 7.82 -2.39
CA VAL A 74 11.03 6.77 -3.34
C VAL A 74 12.54 6.75 -3.55
N ASP A 75 13.17 7.92 -3.60
CA ASP A 75 14.61 8.04 -3.76
C ASP A 75 15.36 7.61 -2.50
N SER A 76 14.79 7.86 -1.31
CA SER A 76 15.35 7.36 -0.06
C SER A 76 15.45 5.83 0.01
N LEU A 77 14.73 5.08 -0.83
CA LEU A 77 14.85 3.63 -0.92
C LEU A 77 16.21 3.17 -1.46
N LYS A 78 16.96 4.07 -2.10
CA LYS A 78 18.20 3.77 -2.83
C LYS A 78 19.44 4.44 -2.24
N VAL A 79 19.30 5.14 -1.11
CA VAL A 79 20.43 5.82 -0.45
C VAL A 79 21.41 4.76 0.07
N ASP A 80 22.70 4.97 -0.18
CA ASP A 80 23.77 4.06 0.26
C ASP A 80 24.11 4.31 1.75
N ASP A 81 23.15 3.99 2.61
CA ASP A 81 23.22 4.13 4.06
C ASP A 81 22.56 2.90 4.71
N ASP A 82 23.16 2.39 5.79
CA ASP A 82 22.70 1.21 6.52
C ASP A 82 21.79 1.54 7.73
N GLU A 83 21.48 2.81 7.95
CA GLU A 83 20.60 3.28 9.02
C GLU A 83 19.12 3.40 8.60
N PRO A 84 18.75 4.01 7.46
CA PRO A 84 17.35 4.24 7.11
C PRO A 84 16.62 2.93 6.85
N LEU A 85 15.54 2.68 7.59
CA LEU A 85 14.77 1.43 7.47
C LEU A 85 14.30 1.19 6.03
N SER A 86 13.84 2.24 5.35
CA SER A 86 13.36 2.20 3.97
C SER A 86 14.45 1.72 3.00
N ALA A 87 15.68 2.26 3.10
CA ALA A 87 16.83 1.87 2.29
C ALA A 87 17.24 0.42 2.56
N VAL A 88 17.48 0.08 3.83
CA VAL A 88 17.96 -1.23 4.24
C VAL A 88 16.99 -2.33 3.82
N HIS A 89 15.68 -2.15 4.06
CA HIS A 89 14.69 -3.19 3.75
C HIS A 89 14.47 -3.35 2.25
N TYR A 90 14.54 -2.26 1.49
CA TYR A 90 14.35 -2.27 0.05
C TYR A 90 15.55 -2.88 -0.69
N GLN A 91 16.77 -2.42 -0.37
CA GLN A 91 17.98 -2.79 -1.08
C GLN A 91 18.37 -4.24 -0.81
N ASN A 92 18.21 -4.70 0.43
CA ASN A 92 18.50 -6.09 0.80
C ASN A 92 17.38 -7.08 0.45
N ASN A 93 16.30 -6.63 -0.22
CA ASN A 93 15.12 -7.44 -0.54
C ASN A 93 14.47 -8.10 0.69
N TRP A 94 14.52 -7.47 1.86
CA TRP A 94 13.83 -7.97 3.05
C TRP A 94 12.32 -7.76 2.97
N VAL A 95 11.89 -6.83 2.12
CA VAL A 95 10.52 -6.70 1.65
C VAL A 95 10.48 -6.84 0.12
N PRO A 96 9.36 -7.30 -0.47
CA PRO A 96 9.21 -7.36 -1.91
C PRO A 96 9.32 -5.96 -2.52
N LYS A 97 10.31 -5.70 -3.38
CA LYS A 97 10.55 -4.38 -4.01
C LYS A 97 9.31 -3.82 -4.69
N LYS A 98 8.52 -4.69 -5.32
CA LYS A 98 7.26 -4.34 -5.99
C LYS A 98 6.25 -3.71 -5.03
N TYR A 99 6.25 -4.07 -3.74
CA TYR A 99 5.26 -3.67 -2.75
C TYR A 99 5.90 -3.02 -1.50
N ALA A 100 7.09 -2.42 -1.65
CA ALA A 100 7.91 -1.99 -0.53
C ALA A 100 7.21 -0.94 0.35
N CYS A 101 6.61 0.08 -0.25
CA CYS A 101 5.85 1.09 0.49
C CYS A 101 4.66 0.45 1.22
N TYR A 102 3.89 -0.39 0.53
CA TYR A 102 2.71 -1.03 1.11
C TYR A 102 3.06 -2.02 2.22
N ALA A 103 4.23 -2.68 2.16
CA ALA A 103 4.66 -3.66 3.16
C ALA A 103 4.76 -3.05 4.57
N CYS A 104 5.16 -1.79 4.67
CA CYS A 104 5.30 -1.07 5.95
C CYS A 104 4.11 -0.12 6.21
N HIS A 105 3.57 0.55 5.19
CA HIS A 105 2.50 1.56 5.35
C HIS A 105 1.08 0.99 5.32
N THR A 106 0.93 -0.33 5.44
CA THR A 106 -0.37 -0.98 5.73
C THR A 106 -0.35 -1.55 7.14
N GLN A 107 -1.53 -1.65 7.75
CA GLN A 107 -1.68 -2.41 8.99
C GLN A 107 -1.91 -3.89 8.67
N TYR A 108 -1.28 -4.77 9.43
CA TYR A 108 -1.49 -6.21 9.40
C TYR A 108 -2.67 -6.57 10.31
N THR A 109 -3.85 -6.16 9.91
CA THR A 109 -5.13 -6.51 10.54
C THR A 109 -6.14 -6.86 9.46
N VAL A 110 -7.25 -7.51 9.82
CA VAL A 110 -8.33 -7.86 8.88
C VAL A 110 -8.83 -6.62 8.12
N PHE A 111 -8.90 -5.46 8.79
CA PHE A 111 -9.35 -4.21 8.19
C PHE A 111 -8.22 -3.28 7.76
N GLY A 112 -6.96 -3.68 7.94
CA GLY A 112 -5.79 -2.86 7.61
C GLY A 112 -5.72 -2.49 6.13
N PRO A 113 -5.89 -3.44 5.19
CA PRO A 113 -5.97 -3.13 3.76
C PRO A 113 -7.07 -2.12 3.42
N VAL A 114 -8.25 -2.24 4.04
CA VAL A 114 -9.38 -1.32 3.80
C VAL A 114 -9.02 0.09 4.26
N LYS A 115 -8.48 0.23 5.47
CA LYS A 115 -8.03 1.53 5.99
C LYS A 115 -6.94 2.15 5.12
N ALA A 116 -5.97 1.36 4.67
CA ALA A 116 -4.91 1.82 3.78
C ALA A 116 -5.48 2.38 2.46
N LYS A 117 -6.50 1.73 1.90
CA LYS A 117 -7.17 2.19 0.67
C LYS A 117 -7.99 3.45 0.89
N LEU A 118 -8.69 3.59 2.02
CA LEU A 118 -9.40 4.83 2.37
C LEU A 118 -8.42 6.00 2.54
N SER A 119 -7.27 5.77 3.19
CA SER A 119 -6.21 6.78 3.27
C SER A 119 -5.64 7.13 1.90
N GLY A 120 -5.48 6.15 1.00
CA GLY A 120 -5.08 6.40 -0.39
C GLY A 120 -6.09 7.26 -1.16
N LEU A 121 -7.39 7.03 -0.98
CA LEU A 121 -8.44 7.89 -1.56
C LEU A 121 -8.38 9.31 -1.00
N LYS A 122 -8.12 9.46 0.30
CA LYS A 122 -7.88 10.77 0.91
C LYS A 122 -6.66 11.47 0.29
N HIS A 123 -5.58 10.74 0.00
CA HIS A 123 -4.40 11.33 -0.67
C HIS A 123 -4.72 11.79 -2.09
N LEU A 124 -5.53 11.04 -2.85
CA LEU A 124 -6.00 11.48 -4.17
C LEU A 124 -6.84 12.74 -4.06
N TYR A 125 -7.77 12.80 -3.10
CA TYR A 125 -8.57 14.00 -2.87
C TYR A 125 -7.68 15.20 -2.56
N ILE A 126 -6.72 15.04 -1.64
CA ILE A 126 -5.78 16.10 -1.28
C ILE A 126 -4.98 16.55 -2.50
N TYR A 127 -4.45 15.61 -3.28
CA TYR A 127 -3.63 15.88 -4.45
C TYR A 127 -4.37 16.64 -5.57
N TYR A 128 -5.64 16.33 -5.81
CA TYR A 128 -6.39 16.92 -6.92
C TYR A 128 -7.17 18.17 -6.55
N PHE A 129 -7.58 18.33 -5.30
CA PHE A 129 -8.54 19.36 -4.90
C PHE A 129 -8.01 20.31 -3.82
N THR A 130 -6.82 20.07 -3.29
CA THR A 130 -6.19 20.91 -2.25
C THR A 130 -4.69 21.01 -2.49
N ASP A 131 -3.99 21.77 -1.66
CA ASP A 131 -2.54 21.79 -1.65
C ASP A 131 -1.99 20.68 -0.74
N PRO A 132 -1.04 19.86 -1.22
CA PRO A 132 -0.31 18.94 -0.36
C PRO A 132 0.40 19.70 0.77
N PRO A 133 0.46 19.13 1.99
CA PRO A 133 1.19 19.77 3.08
C PRO A 133 2.69 19.83 2.75
N GLU A 134 3.34 20.91 3.16
CA GLU A 134 4.79 21.11 3.00
C GLU A 134 5.61 19.97 3.64
N LYS A 135 5.22 19.53 4.84
CA LYS A 135 5.83 18.38 5.53
C LYS A 135 4.84 17.23 5.66
N LEU A 136 5.17 16.10 5.04
CA LEU A 136 4.39 14.87 5.14
C LEU A 136 4.70 14.16 6.46
N LYS A 137 3.63 13.80 7.18
CA LYS A 137 3.71 13.10 8.47
C LYS A 137 2.82 11.87 8.50
N LEU A 138 3.19 10.90 9.32
CA LEU A 138 2.35 9.75 9.59
C LEU A 138 1.06 10.19 10.30
N TYR A 139 -0.08 9.59 9.92
CA TYR A 139 -1.35 9.81 10.62
C TYR A 139 -1.35 9.23 12.04
N ALA A 140 -0.60 8.16 12.25
CA ALA A 140 -0.40 7.52 13.53
C ALA A 140 0.99 6.88 13.58
N PRO A 141 1.60 6.74 14.77
CA PRO A 141 2.84 5.99 14.93
C PRO A 141 2.72 4.54 14.46
N TYR A 142 3.84 3.93 14.06
CA TYR A 142 3.87 2.51 13.76
C TYR A 142 3.60 1.68 15.01
N GLU A 143 2.71 0.70 14.86
CA GLU A 143 2.52 -0.34 15.87
C GLU A 143 3.60 -1.41 15.73
N ASN A 144 4.19 -1.85 16.85
CA ASN A 144 5.27 -2.85 16.82
C ASN A 144 4.88 -4.15 16.11
N ARG A 145 3.59 -4.52 16.10
CA ARG A 145 3.11 -5.71 15.41
C ARG A 145 3.49 -5.74 13.93
N GLU A 146 3.57 -4.58 13.29
CA GLU A 146 3.90 -4.47 11.87
C GLU A 146 5.36 -4.89 11.62
N CYS A 147 6.27 -4.49 12.51
CA CYS A 147 7.66 -4.92 12.49
C CYS A 147 7.79 -6.40 12.92
N LEU A 148 7.08 -6.78 13.99
CA LEU A 148 7.19 -8.11 14.62
C LEU A 148 6.64 -9.23 13.75
N ARG A 149 5.87 -8.93 12.71
CA ARG A 149 5.47 -9.93 11.70
C ARG A 149 6.68 -10.63 11.08
N CYS A 150 7.75 -9.88 10.79
CA CYS A 150 8.99 -10.41 10.22
C CYS A 150 10.07 -10.59 11.29
N HIS A 151 10.13 -9.69 12.28
CA HIS A 151 11.16 -9.71 13.31
C HIS A 151 10.84 -10.65 14.48
N GLY A 152 9.59 -10.74 14.92
CA GLY A 152 9.16 -11.53 16.07
C GLY A 152 9.57 -13.01 16.01
N PRO A 153 9.41 -13.73 14.87
CA PRO A 153 9.83 -15.12 14.77
C PRO A 153 11.35 -15.30 14.54
N SER A 154 12.11 -14.21 14.33
CA SER A 154 13.53 -14.28 13.98
C SER A 154 14.41 -14.50 15.21
N LYS A 155 15.25 -15.54 15.16
CA LYS A 155 16.29 -15.78 16.17
C LYS A 155 17.23 -14.57 16.32
N LYS A 156 17.60 -13.93 15.19
CA LYS A 156 18.45 -12.73 15.21
C LYS A 156 17.83 -11.61 16.04
N PHE A 157 16.51 -11.41 15.95
CA PHE A 157 15.80 -10.41 16.73
C PHE A 157 15.76 -10.76 18.22
N LEU A 158 15.37 -12.01 18.55
CA LEU A 158 15.20 -12.49 19.92
C LEU A 158 16.52 -12.52 20.72
N GLU A 159 17.63 -12.80 20.03
CA GLU A 159 18.95 -12.95 20.66
C GLU A 159 19.83 -11.71 20.55
N HIS A 160 19.38 -10.66 19.86
CA HIS A 160 20.19 -9.46 19.66
C HIS A 160 20.55 -8.81 21.00
N LYS A 161 21.84 -8.47 21.19
CA LYS A 161 22.36 -7.90 22.44
C LYS A 161 21.58 -6.64 22.87
N LYS A 162 21.21 -5.77 21.91
CA LYS A 162 20.46 -4.52 22.19
C LYS A 162 19.03 -4.78 22.68
N HIS A 163 18.38 -5.90 22.33
CA HIS A 163 17.04 -6.25 22.80
C HIS A 163 17.06 -7.05 24.12
N LYS A 164 18.10 -7.88 24.31
CA LYS A 164 18.21 -8.81 25.44
C LYS A 164 18.91 -8.23 26.67
N ARG A 165 19.91 -7.36 26.50
CA ARG A 165 20.72 -6.83 27.62
C ARG A 165 19.88 -6.03 28.63
N PRO A 166 19.03 -5.07 28.23
CA PRO A 166 18.22 -4.34 29.19
C PRO A 166 17.11 -5.26 29.72
N LYS A 167 17.08 -5.47 31.04
CA LYS A 167 16.16 -6.42 31.68
C LYS A 167 14.71 -6.07 31.34
N GLY A 168 14.01 -6.99 30.68
CA GLY A 168 12.59 -6.85 30.33
C GLY A 168 12.30 -5.99 29.10
N LEU A 169 13.30 -5.45 28.39
CA LEU A 169 13.07 -4.64 27.18
C LEU A 169 12.40 -5.45 26.06
N LEU A 170 12.88 -6.66 25.78
CA LEU A 170 12.27 -7.54 24.77
C LEU A 170 10.76 -7.72 25.02
N ARG A 171 10.35 -7.95 26.27
CA ARG A 171 8.93 -8.06 26.64
C ARG A 171 8.16 -6.76 26.39
N LYS A 172 8.74 -5.61 26.75
CA LYS A 172 8.14 -4.29 26.47
C LYS A 172 7.97 -4.03 24.97
N ILE A 173 8.94 -4.44 24.15
CA ILE A 173 8.84 -4.33 22.68
C ILE A 173 7.72 -5.26 22.17
N MET A 174 7.70 -6.51 22.59
CA MET A 174 6.68 -7.48 22.16
C MET A 174 5.25 -7.07 22.54
N ASN A 175 5.08 -6.44 23.70
CA ASN A 175 3.79 -5.94 24.17
C ASN A 175 3.40 -4.58 23.56
N GLY A 176 4.32 -3.89 22.88
CA GLY A 176 4.09 -2.54 22.34
C GLY A 176 4.35 -1.39 23.33
N ASP A 177 4.74 -1.68 24.58
CA ASP A 177 5.06 -0.67 25.61
C ASP A 177 6.27 0.20 25.24
N LYS A 178 7.16 -0.29 24.37
CA LYS A 178 8.29 0.45 23.82
C LYS A 178 8.32 0.28 22.31
N SER A 179 8.11 1.37 21.56
CA SER A 179 8.13 1.35 20.09
C SER A 179 9.49 0.92 19.53
N CYS A 180 9.48 0.15 18.44
CA CYS A 180 10.67 -0.13 17.62
C CYS A 180 11.29 1.17 17.08
N MET A 181 10.44 2.16 16.76
CA MET A 181 10.81 3.46 16.19
C MET A 181 11.11 4.52 17.28
N ALA A 182 11.24 4.12 18.54
CA ALA A 182 11.57 5.07 19.60
C ALA A 182 13.00 5.62 19.44
N ARG A 183 13.24 6.82 19.97
CA ARG A 183 14.57 7.45 19.97
C ARG A 183 15.67 6.52 20.49
N GLY A 184 16.78 6.45 19.76
CA GLY A 184 17.91 5.55 20.01
C GLY A 184 17.66 4.08 19.66
N CYS A 185 16.58 3.77 18.94
CA CYS A 185 16.26 2.43 18.43
C CYS A 185 16.34 2.42 16.89
N HIS A 186 15.22 2.24 16.19
CA HIS A 186 15.14 2.29 14.73
C HIS A 186 14.38 3.54 14.28
N GLU A 187 14.87 4.73 14.64
CA GLU A 187 14.09 5.96 14.48
C GLU A 187 14.11 6.54 13.05
N LEU A 188 15.16 6.27 12.28
CA LEU A 188 15.29 6.75 10.90
C LEU A 188 14.50 5.86 9.92
N GLY A 189 13.29 6.28 9.57
CA GLY A 189 12.45 5.57 8.60
C GLY A 189 12.88 5.81 7.16
N HIS A 190 12.93 7.08 6.78
CA HIS A 190 13.39 7.59 5.48
C HIS A 190 14.45 8.64 5.74
N LEU A 191 15.49 8.67 4.91
CA LEU A 191 16.48 9.74 4.89
C LEU A 191 16.16 10.65 3.70
N LEU A 192 15.66 11.85 3.99
CA LEU A 192 15.28 12.82 2.98
C LEU A 192 16.36 13.90 2.87
N ALA A 193 16.55 14.47 1.68
CA ALA A 193 17.52 15.54 1.48
C ALA A 193 17.24 16.76 2.38
N SER A 194 15.96 17.06 2.63
CA SER A 194 15.55 18.13 3.57
C SER A 194 16.01 17.88 5.00
N ASP A 195 16.18 16.61 5.40
CA ASP A 195 16.63 16.28 6.76
C ASP A 195 18.15 16.46 6.91
N LEU A 196 18.89 16.63 5.80
CA LEU A 196 20.33 16.90 5.80
C LEU A 196 20.64 18.40 5.85
N GLU A 197 19.74 19.24 5.31
CA GLU A 197 19.89 20.70 5.33
C GLU A 197 19.61 21.28 6.72
N ASP A 198 18.63 20.72 7.47
CA ASP A 198 18.30 21.15 8.84
C ASP A 198 19.44 20.89 9.85
N ASP A 199 20.37 19.97 9.57
CA ASP A 199 21.50 19.63 10.45
C ASP A 199 22.75 20.53 10.20
N GLU A 200 22.82 21.28 9.09
CA GLU A 200 23.94 22.19 8.79
C GLU A 200 23.80 23.55 9.51
N ASP A 201 22.59 23.95 9.88
CA ASP A 201 22.30 25.24 10.53
C ASP A 201 22.47 25.22 12.08
N ASP A 202 22.79 24.07 12.66
CA ASP A 202 22.95 23.87 14.11
C ASP A 202 24.43 23.86 14.58
N PHE A 203 25.38 24.30 13.74
CA PHE A 203 26.82 24.42 14.03
C PHE A 203 27.38 25.85 14.03
#